data_AF-A0A166FFI1-F1
#
_entry.id   AF-A0A166FFI1-F1
#
_cell.length_a   1.000
_cell.length_b   1.000
_cell.length_c   1.000
_cell.angle_alpha   90.00
_cell.angle_beta   90.00
_cell.angle_gamma   90.00
#
_symmetry.space_group_name_H-M   'P 1'
#
loop_
_entity.id
_entity.type
_entity.pdbx_description
1 polymer ?
#
loop_
_entity_poly.entity_id
_entity_poly.type
_entity_poly.pdbx_seq_one_letter_code
_entity_poly.pdbx_strand_id
1 'polypeptide(L)'
;MEIFISNVSYSTNKHQLTAALASILHSSEYSPDPAMPLINFDVRLFPNKRTKSGHSGSGSLTLSTEALGVKFLHNYGSPQARFTLFLGNRTLKFAKSQQRPQKAIVETIKRLPYNPPEILQERERRARELQSNTISIRTIQFGWECRDSVFSVEWEKQVDTCGLFFKDDPRELRIKYFTPDTTRVIAMRFSQINFTATSLSIHGEPTIFIVLATPPSFEREATPERIQQILLTQRIRPNGSVYDFEPRQRMAAFDDDSEAVTPYASLAIRLVCKADNDVRMFRRLGKTAQLPDPHDFGYRVEYRELFSAFKLAALEEWLRLLDFQVAFQVEALVRSLAVDLQELLELQRDINRLARTQGSAYTSAFLRNFRTQVQLLFWDYNESEQSKESVKQCFERCLHEFKLPSKSSTRATPGEAAFDCLHVTQTPTTMLLEGPFPER
;
A
#
# COMPACT_ATOMS: atom_id res chain seq x y z
N MET A 1 20.80 29.47 2.89
CA MET A 1 20.46 30.92 3.02
C MET A 1 19.11 31.17 2.38
N GLU A 2 18.33 32.14 2.88
CA GLU A 2 17.08 32.56 2.23
C GLU A 2 17.29 33.87 1.46
N ILE A 3 16.76 33.93 0.25
CA ILE A 3 16.82 35.05 -0.69
C ILE A 3 15.39 35.50 -0.97
N PHE A 4 15.14 36.80 -0.83
CA PHE A 4 13.85 37.40 -1.15
C PHE A 4 13.77 37.68 -2.66
N ILE A 5 12.65 37.28 -3.26
CA ILE A 5 12.34 37.49 -4.68
C ILE A 5 11.21 38.51 -4.76
N SER A 6 11.39 39.53 -5.59
CA SER A 6 10.37 40.55 -5.85
C SER A 6 10.21 40.81 -7.35
N ASN A 7 9.11 41.47 -7.69
CA ASN A 7 8.71 41.76 -9.06
C ASN A 7 8.36 40.51 -9.91
N VAL A 8 7.88 39.45 -9.27
CA VAL A 8 7.35 38.26 -9.96
C VAL A 8 6.05 38.63 -10.67
N SER A 9 5.89 38.26 -11.94
CA SER A 9 4.63 38.47 -12.68
C SER A 9 3.49 37.72 -11.99
N TYR A 10 2.32 38.34 -11.85
CA TYR A 10 1.13 37.72 -11.23
C TYR A 10 0.61 36.49 -11.98
N SER A 11 0.99 36.32 -13.24
CA SER A 11 0.69 35.15 -14.06
C SER A 11 1.67 33.99 -13.86
N THR A 12 2.78 34.21 -13.15
CA THR A 12 3.82 33.20 -12.97
C THR A 12 3.42 32.21 -11.87
N ASN A 13 3.44 30.92 -12.20
CA ASN A 13 3.24 29.87 -11.21
C ASN A 13 4.58 29.44 -10.55
N LYS A 14 4.49 28.69 -9.44
CA LYS A 14 5.68 28.19 -8.73
C LYS A 14 6.60 27.39 -9.65
N HIS A 15 6.04 26.53 -10.50
CA HIS A 15 6.81 25.64 -11.38
C HIS A 15 7.66 26.38 -12.41
N GLN A 16 7.11 27.42 -13.04
CA GLN A 16 7.82 28.29 -13.98
C GLN A 16 8.98 29.02 -13.31
N LEU A 17 8.76 29.55 -12.10
CA LEU A 17 9.81 30.20 -11.34
C LEU A 17 10.90 29.21 -10.92
N THR A 18 10.53 28.01 -10.47
CA THR A 18 11.47 26.95 -10.15
C THR A 18 12.29 26.52 -11.37
N ALA A 19 11.68 26.36 -12.55
CA ALA A 19 12.38 26.01 -13.78
C ALA A 19 13.39 27.08 -14.20
N ALA A 20 13.00 28.37 -14.12
CA ALA A 20 13.87 29.49 -14.46
C ALA A 20 15.04 29.66 -13.46
N LEU A 21 14.85 29.30 -12.19
CA LEU A 21 15.93 29.29 -11.21
C LEU A 21 16.83 28.06 -11.35
N ALA A 22 16.28 26.92 -11.78
CA ALA A 22 17.04 25.70 -12.02
C ALA A 22 18.04 25.88 -13.16
N SER A 23 17.65 26.53 -14.27
CA SER A 23 18.57 26.80 -15.39
C SER A 23 19.78 27.64 -15.00
N ILE A 24 19.66 28.47 -13.96
CA ILE A 24 20.79 29.22 -13.38
C ILE A 24 21.58 28.34 -12.42
N LEU A 25 20.92 27.77 -11.41
CA LEU A 25 21.58 27.06 -10.31
C LEU A 25 22.22 25.73 -10.76
N HIS A 26 21.82 25.20 -11.91
CA HIS A 26 22.41 24.01 -12.55
C HIS A 26 23.32 24.35 -13.72
N SER A 27 23.58 25.64 -13.99
CA SER A 27 24.58 26.05 -14.96
C SER A 27 26.00 25.72 -14.48
N SER A 28 26.95 25.68 -15.42
CA SER A 28 28.37 25.41 -15.14
C SER A 28 29.00 26.37 -14.14
N GLU A 29 28.44 27.57 -13.96
CA GLU A 29 28.91 28.52 -12.94
C GLU A 29 28.66 28.03 -11.51
N TYR A 30 27.56 27.29 -11.28
CA TYR A 30 27.14 26.85 -9.94
C TYR A 30 27.39 25.36 -9.73
N SER A 31 27.38 24.57 -10.80
CA SER A 31 27.68 23.14 -10.79
C SER A 31 28.75 22.84 -11.86
N PRO A 32 30.05 23.04 -11.56
CA PRO A 32 31.12 22.92 -12.55
C PRO A 32 31.43 21.46 -12.94
N ASP A 33 31.04 20.49 -12.11
CA ASP A 33 31.25 19.07 -12.35
C ASP A 33 29.92 18.39 -12.74
N PRO A 34 29.79 17.83 -13.95
CA PRO A 34 28.60 17.09 -14.38
C PRO A 34 28.36 15.79 -13.61
N ALA A 35 29.36 15.26 -12.88
CA ALA A 35 29.20 14.10 -12.01
C ALA A 35 28.59 14.45 -10.63
N MET A 36 28.50 15.73 -10.28
CA MET A 36 27.93 16.16 -9.01
C MET A 36 26.39 16.21 -9.06
N PRO A 37 25.70 15.83 -7.97
CA PRO A 37 24.25 15.88 -7.91
C PRO A 37 23.74 17.32 -8.04
N LEU A 38 22.67 17.50 -8.83
CA LEU A 38 22.04 18.80 -9.05
C LEU A 38 21.66 19.45 -7.72
N ILE A 39 21.97 20.75 -7.61
CA ILE A 39 21.70 21.54 -6.41
C ILE A 39 20.19 21.57 -6.16
N ASN A 40 19.76 21.07 -5.00
CA ASN A 40 18.38 21.16 -4.57
C ASN A 40 18.10 22.51 -3.87
N PHE A 41 16.90 23.06 -4.09
CA PHE A 41 16.49 24.36 -3.56
C PHE A 41 14.96 24.41 -3.44
N ASP A 42 14.46 25.26 -2.54
CA ASP A 42 13.01 25.48 -2.36
C ASP A 42 12.60 26.88 -2.82
N VAL A 43 11.46 26.95 -3.50
CA VAL A 43 10.84 28.19 -3.97
C VAL A 43 9.45 28.32 -3.38
N ARG A 44 9.19 29.46 -2.74
CA ARG A 44 7.89 29.78 -2.17
C ARG A 44 7.39 31.12 -2.69
N LEU A 45 6.18 31.13 -3.24
CA LEU A 45 5.48 32.37 -3.58
C LEU A 45 4.60 32.80 -2.40
N PHE A 46 4.65 34.08 -2.04
CA PHE A 46 3.85 34.60 -0.94
C PHE A 46 2.43 34.89 -1.40
N PRO A 47 1.39 34.40 -0.68
CA PRO A 47 0.01 34.62 -1.06
C PRO A 47 -0.35 36.11 -1.01
N ASN A 48 -1.24 36.54 -1.89
CA ASN A 48 -1.78 37.90 -1.83
C ASN A 48 -2.74 38.02 -0.64
N LYS A 49 -2.53 39.02 0.24
CA LYS A 49 -3.43 39.27 1.39
C LYS A 49 -4.83 39.76 0.96
N ARG A 50 -4.96 40.31 -0.24
CA ARG A 50 -6.22 40.88 -0.75
C ARG A 50 -7.04 39.92 -1.61
N THR A 51 -6.41 38.93 -2.26
CA THR A 51 -7.10 37.95 -3.10
C THR A 51 -6.84 36.55 -2.58
N LYS A 52 -7.89 35.74 -2.41
CA LYS A 52 -7.77 34.32 -2.00
C LYS A 52 -7.07 33.44 -3.05
N SER A 53 -6.95 33.93 -4.28
CA SER A 53 -6.27 33.29 -5.40
C SER A 53 -5.12 34.20 -5.86
N GLY A 54 -3.91 33.65 -5.96
CA GLY A 54 -2.72 34.33 -6.48
C GLY A 54 -1.67 34.72 -5.44
N HIS A 55 -0.51 35.13 -5.94
CA HIS A 55 0.64 35.57 -5.14
C HIS A 55 0.81 37.10 -5.17
N SER A 56 1.51 37.67 -4.19
CA SER A 56 1.71 39.12 -4.03
C SER A 56 2.76 39.72 -4.98
N GLY A 57 3.18 38.97 -6.01
CA GLY A 57 4.35 39.33 -6.84
C GLY A 57 5.70 39.18 -6.11
N SER A 58 5.71 38.54 -4.94
CA SER A 58 6.90 38.31 -4.13
C SER A 58 7.00 36.84 -3.69
N GLY A 59 8.21 36.40 -3.33
CA GLY A 59 8.48 35.05 -2.87
C GLY A 59 9.84 34.94 -2.16
N SER A 60 10.22 33.72 -1.83
CA SER A 60 11.55 33.38 -1.33
C SER A 60 12.16 32.18 -2.05
N LEU A 61 13.49 32.20 -2.14
CA LEU A 61 14.34 31.10 -2.59
C LEU A 61 15.20 30.67 -1.40
N THR A 62 15.17 29.39 -1.05
CA THR A 62 16.02 28.81 0.00
C THR A 62 17.08 27.92 -0.64
N LEU A 63 18.35 28.24 -0.37
CA LEU A 63 19.53 27.49 -0.82
C LEU A 63 20.19 26.73 0.33
N SER A 64 20.81 25.59 0.01
CA SER A 64 21.40 24.64 0.97
C SER A 64 22.56 25.24 1.78
N THR A 65 23.37 26.13 1.20
CA THR A 65 24.51 26.77 1.85
C THR A 65 24.44 28.30 1.78
N GLU A 66 25.19 28.98 2.65
CA GLU A 66 25.31 30.44 2.60
C GLU A 66 26.24 30.89 1.47
N ALA A 67 27.32 30.16 1.20
CA ALA A 67 28.24 30.43 0.10
C ALA A 67 27.54 30.48 -1.26
N LEU A 68 26.63 29.53 -1.52
CA LEU A 68 25.81 29.54 -2.75
C LEU A 68 24.90 30.77 -2.83
N GLY A 69 24.29 31.16 -1.71
CA GLY A 69 23.42 32.34 -1.68
C GLY A 69 24.16 33.66 -1.86
N VAL A 70 25.35 33.79 -1.28
CA VAL A 70 26.22 34.96 -1.49
C VAL A 70 26.67 35.03 -2.95
N LYS A 71 27.10 33.91 -3.53
CA LYS A 71 27.47 33.84 -4.96
C LYS A 71 26.30 34.22 -5.87
N PHE A 72 25.11 33.68 -5.59
CA PHE A 72 23.91 34.00 -6.35
C PHE A 72 23.54 35.50 -6.26
N LEU A 73 23.57 36.09 -5.06
CA LEU A 73 23.29 37.51 -4.87
C LEU A 73 24.34 38.42 -5.49
N HIS A 74 25.60 38.01 -5.55
CA HIS A 74 26.62 38.77 -6.26
C HIS A 74 26.35 38.83 -7.77
N ASN A 75 25.81 37.74 -8.35
CA ASN A 75 25.54 37.65 -9.78
C ASN A 75 24.18 38.27 -10.16
N TYR A 76 23.13 38.05 -9.35
CA TYR A 76 21.74 38.41 -9.67
C TYR A 76 21.06 39.36 -8.66
N GLY A 77 21.76 39.75 -7.58
CA GLY A 77 21.19 40.60 -6.52
C GLY A 77 21.12 42.07 -6.90
N SER A 78 19.97 42.70 -6.65
CA SER A 78 19.76 44.14 -6.85
C SER A 78 20.43 44.93 -5.72
N PRO A 79 21.06 46.11 -5.98
CA PRO A 79 21.02 46.92 -7.20
C PRO A 79 22.20 46.73 -8.18
N GLN A 80 23.26 45.99 -7.81
CA GLN A 80 24.47 45.82 -8.63
C GLN A 80 24.52 44.45 -9.33
N ALA A 81 23.38 43.99 -9.86
CA ALA A 81 23.30 42.68 -10.50
C ALA A 81 24.13 42.65 -11.78
N ARG A 82 25.02 41.66 -11.90
CA ARG A 82 25.79 41.41 -13.14
C ARG A 82 24.90 40.82 -14.24
N PHE A 83 23.90 40.06 -13.85
CA PHE A 83 22.97 39.38 -14.73
C PHE A 83 21.52 39.64 -14.30
N THR A 84 20.63 39.71 -15.28
CA THR A 84 19.20 39.91 -15.08
C THR A 84 18.43 38.65 -15.45
N LEU A 85 17.57 38.17 -14.56
CA LEU A 85 16.64 37.08 -14.88
C LEU A 85 15.30 37.66 -15.31
N PHE A 86 14.91 37.35 -16.55
CA PHE A 86 13.59 37.67 -17.07
C PHE A 86 12.65 36.47 -16.92
N LEU A 87 11.44 36.72 -16.45
CA LEU A 87 10.38 35.72 -16.40
C LEU A 87 9.09 36.34 -16.93
N GLY A 88 8.70 35.95 -18.14
CA GLY A 88 7.67 36.66 -18.91
C GLY A 88 8.16 38.05 -19.33
N ASN A 89 7.38 39.09 -19.06
CA ASN A 89 7.70 40.48 -19.39
C ASN A 89 8.29 41.28 -18.21
N ARG A 90 8.74 40.60 -17.15
CA ARG A 90 9.27 41.25 -15.94
C ARG A 90 10.66 40.75 -15.58
N THR A 91 11.50 41.68 -15.14
CA THR A 91 12.80 41.37 -14.53
C THR A 91 12.62 41.06 -13.05
N LEU A 92 13.05 39.87 -12.63
CA LEU A 92 13.04 39.47 -11.24
C LEU A 92 14.13 40.22 -10.45
N LYS A 93 13.80 40.62 -9.23
CA LYS A 93 14.73 41.30 -8.32
C LYS A 93 15.00 40.43 -7.11
N PHE A 94 16.28 40.17 -6.85
CA PHE A 94 16.73 39.35 -5.73
C PHE A 94 17.40 40.21 -4.66
N ALA A 95 17.10 39.94 -3.40
CA ALA A 95 17.73 40.59 -2.25
C ALA A 95 17.95 39.57 -1.13
N LYS A 96 18.91 39.84 -0.24
CA LYS A 96 19.07 39.03 0.98
C LYS A 96 17.78 39.10 1.81
N SER A 97 17.22 37.95 2.18
CA SER A 97 16.05 37.91 3.06
C SER A 97 16.45 38.47 4.44
N GLN A 98 15.56 39.26 5.04
CA GLN A 98 15.69 39.66 6.46
C GLN A 98 15.23 38.53 7.40
N GLN A 99 14.55 37.51 6.87
CA GLN A 99 14.09 36.37 7.63
C GLN A 99 15.15 35.27 7.67
N ARG A 100 15.20 34.55 8.81
CA ARG A 100 16.06 33.38 8.93
C ARG A 100 15.43 32.22 8.13
N PRO A 101 16.23 31.47 7.36
CA PRO A 101 15.73 30.30 6.66
C PRO A 101 15.16 29.29 7.66
N GLN A 102 14.03 28.68 7.31
CA GLN A 102 13.43 27.64 8.13
C GLN A 102 14.36 26.42 8.17
N LYS A 103 14.80 26.01 9.37
CA LYS A 103 15.75 24.90 9.55
C LYS A 103 15.28 23.61 8.89
N ALA A 104 14.00 23.28 9.03
CA ALA A 104 13.40 22.09 8.42
C ALA A 104 13.56 22.09 6.88
N ILE A 105 13.31 23.23 6.21
CA ILE A 105 13.44 23.33 4.75
C ILE A 105 14.91 23.15 4.35
N VAL A 106 15.84 23.78 5.08
CA VAL A 106 17.29 23.66 4.81
C VAL A 106 17.79 22.22 4.99
N GLU A 107 17.30 21.51 6.00
CA GLU A 107 17.63 20.10 6.21
C GLU A 107 17.07 19.21 5.10
N THR A 108 15.83 19.46 4.66
CA THR A 108 15.19 18.73 3.55
C THR A 108 15.96 18.89 2.24
N ILE A 109 16.28 20.12 1.84
CA ILE A 109 17.01 20.37 0.58
C ILE A 109 18.45 19.84 0.62
N LYS A 110 19.05 19.68 1.80
CA LYS A 110 20.38 19.07 1.95
C LYS A 110 20.36 17.55 1.82
N ARG A 111 19.26 16.91 2.21
CA ARG A 111 19.15 15.44 2.25
C ARG A 111 18.55 14.85 0.97
N LEU A 112 17.66 15.59 0.31
CA LEU A 112 16.94 15.09 -0.86
C LEU A 112 17.57 15.57 -2.17
N PRO A 113 17.56 14.75 -3.23
CA PRO A 113 17.95 15.19 -4.56
C PRO A 113 16.96 16.20 -5.14
N TYR A 114 17.42 17.01 -6.10
CA TYR A 114 16.55 17.92 -6.84
C TYR A 114 15.54 17.15 -7.69
N ASN A 115 14.27 17.55 -7.63
CA ASN A 115 13.22 17.03 -8.49
C ASN A 115 12.82 18.11 -9.52
N PRO A 116 12.91 17.82 -10.82
CA PRO A 116 12.45 18.74 -11.87
C PRO A 116 10.98 19.19 -11.67
N PRO A 117 10.67 20.47 -11.94
CA PRO A 117 9.33 21.04 -11.72
C PRO A 117 8.27 20.38 -12.61
N GLU A 118 8.66 19.89 -13.78
CA GLU A 118 7.76 19.14 -14.68
C GLU A 118 7.24 17.87 -14.02
N ILE A 119 8.11 17.13 -13.31
CA ILE A 119 7.73 15.91 -12.58
C ILE A 119 6.80 16.26 -11.40
N LEU A 120 7.07 17.36 -10.69
CA LEU A 120 6.21 17.83 -9.60
C LEU A 120 4.84 18.29 -10.11
N GLN A 121 4.81 19.06 -11.20
CA GLN A 121 3.57 19.52 -11.82
C GLN A 121 2.74 18.34 -12.34
N GLU A 122 3.38 17.34 -12.95
CA GLU A 122 2.69 16.14 -13.43
C GLU A 122 2.16 15.28 -12.27
N ARG A 123 2.91 15.16 -11.17
CA ARG A 123 2.39 14.55 -9.92
C ARG A 123 1.18 15.30 -9.38
N GLU A 124 1.25 16.63 -9.26
CA GLU A 124 0.12 17.45 -8.80
C GLU A 124 -1.09 17.38 -9.74
N ARG A 125 -0.86 17.26 -11.06
CA ARG A 125 -1.92 17.08 -12.05
C ARG A 125 -2.60 15.72 -11.88
N ARG A 126 -1.81 14.64 -11.80
CA ARG A 126 -2.33 13.29 -11.56
C ARG A 126 -3.07 13.19 -10.24
N ALA A 127 -2.49 13.69 -9.16
CA ALA A 127 -3.14 13.70 -7.84
C ALA A 127 -4.50 14.42 -7.87
N ARG A 128 -4.63 15.54 -8.58
CA ARG A 128 -5.91 16.25 -8.73
C ARG A 128 -6.94 15.44 -9.53
N GLU A 129 -6.52 14.81 -10.63
CA GLU A 129 -7.40 13.97 -11.44
C GLU A 129 -7.90 12.73 -10.67
N LEU A 130 -7.03 12.14 -9.85
CA LEU A 130 -7.37 11.01 -8.99
C LEU A 130 -8.30 11.40 -7.83
N GLN A 131 -8.14 12.61 -7.28
CA GLN A 131 -9.00 13.11 -6.20
C GLN A 131 -10.38 13.59 -6.67
N SER A 132 -10.52 14.02 -7.93
CA SER A 132 -11.78 14.56 -8.44
C SER A 132 -12.83 13.50 -8.76
N ASN A 133 -12.43 12.23 -8.87
CA ASN A 133 -13.31 11.16 -9.30
C ASN A 133 -13.49 10.13 -8.18
N THR A 134 -14.72 9.68 -7.97
CA THR A 134 -15.05 8.62 -7.01
C THR A 134 -15.80 7.53 -7.73
N ILE A 135 -15.43 6.28 -7.45
CA ILE A 135 -16.05 5.09 -8.03
C ILE A 135 -17.06 4.57 -7.03
N SER A 136 -18.33 4.50 -7.41
CA SER A 136 -19.42 4.17 -6.48
C SER A 136 -19.55 2.65 -6.30
N ILE A 137 -19.45 2.19 -5.05
CA ILE A 137 -19.55 0.78 -4.69
C ILE A 137 -20.91 0.50 -4.04
N ARG A 138 -21.51 -0.63 -4.41
CA ARG A 138 -22.78 -1.16 -3.88
C ARG A 138 -22.56 -2.27 -2.86
N THR A 139 -21.60 -3.17 -3.12
CA THR A 139 -21.33 -4.31 -2.25
C THR A 139 -19.83 -4.53 -2.15
N ILE A 140 -19.36 -4.78 -0.92
CA ILE A 140 -17.98 -5.22 -0.64
C ILE A 140 -18.05 -6.69 -0.28
N GLN A 141 -17.21 -7.52 -0.90
CA GLN A 141 -17.13 -8.95 -0.63
C GLN A 141 -15.68 -9.38 -0.41
N PHE A 142 -15.48 -10.18 0.62
CA PHE A 142 -14.25 -10.91 0.88
C PHE A 142 -14.49 -12.39 0.63
N GLY A 143 -13.47 -13.09 0.16
CA GLY A 143 -13.66 -14.46 -0.24
C GLY A 143 -12.37 -15.19 -0.55
N TRP A 144 -12.58 -16.36 -1.12
CA TRP A 144 -11.53 -17.28 -1.51
C TRP A 144 -11.57 -17.53 -3.00
N GLU A 145 -10.43 -17.39 -3.66
CA GLU A 145 -10.28 -17.83 -5.04
C GLU A 145 -10.04 -19.34 -5.02
N CYS A 146 -11.05 -20.12 -5.42
CA CYS A 146 -10.95 -21.57 -5.44
C CYS A 146 -10.13 -22.04 -6.66
N ARG A 147 -9.55 -23.23 -6.56
CA ARG A 147 -8.70 -23.82 -7.61
C ARG A 147 -9.45 -24.13 -8.92
N ASP A 148 -10.76 -24.30 -8.81
CA ASP A 148 -11.71 -24.50 -9.92
C ASP A 148 -12.18 -23.18 -10.56
N SER A 149 -11.44 -22.09 -10.34
CA SER A 149 -11.71 -20.77 -10.93
C SER A 149 -13.05 -20.15 -10.49
N VAL A 150 -13.55 -20.57 -9.32
CA VAL A 150 -14.74 -20.00 -8.67
C VAL A 150 -14.31 -19.09 -7.53
N PHE A 151 -14.94 -17.93 -7.40
CA PHE A 151 -14.79 -17.08 -6.23
C PHE A 151 -15.87 -17.45 -5.20
N SER A 152 -15.45 -18.01 -4.06
CA SER A 152 -16.34 -18.25 -2.93
C SER A 152 -16.43 -17.01 -2.06
N VAL A 153 -17.62 -16.45 -1.89
CA VAL A 153 -17.89 -15.33 -0.98
C VAL A 153 -18.01 -15.87 0.43
N GLU A 154 -17.16 -15.35 1.32
CA GLU A 154 -17.07 -15.79 2.71
C GLU A 154 -17.56 -14.69 3.67
N TRP A 155 -17.56 -13.45 3.20
CA TRP A 155 -18.20 -12.34 3.88
C TRP A 155 -18.68 -11.31 2.85
N GLU A 156 -19.85 -10.73 3.08
CA GLU A 156 -20.38 -9.67 2.23
C GLU A 156 -21.09 -8.59 3.01
N LYS A 157 -21.03 -7.36 2.47
CA LYS A 157 -21.77 -6.22 3.00
C LYS A 157 -22.27 -5.32 1.90
N GLN A 158 -23.59 -5.12 1.89
CA GLN A 158 -24.22 -4.07 1.11
C GLN A 158 -23.94 -2.71 1.76
N VAL A 159 -23.58 -1.74 0.92
CA VAL A 159 -23.14 -0.42 1.37
C VAL A 159 -23.85 0.68 0.58
N ASP A 160 -24.45 1.62 1.30
CA ASP A 160 -25.20 2.71 0.67
C ASP A 160 -24.29 3.82 0.18
N THR A 161 -23.38 4.27 1.06
CA THR A 161 -22.44 5.38 0.81
C THR A 161 -21.01 4.87 0.88
N CYS A 162 -20.57 4.26 -0.22
CA CYS A 162 -19.22 3.73 -0.35
C CYS A 162 -18.56 4.17 -1.66
N GLY A 163 -17.31 4.59 -1.56
CA GLY A 163 -16.50 5.02 -2.70
C GLY A 163 -15.12 4.39 -2.69
N LEU A 164 -14.62 4.06 -3.88
CA LEU A 164 -13.22 3.70 -4.10
C LEU A 164 -12.44 4.93 -4.59
N PHE A 165 -11.31 5.19 -3.93
CA PHE A 165 -10.46 6.36 -4.14
C PHE A 165 -9.03 5.94 -4.46
N PHE A 166 -8.41 6.66 -5.39
CA PHE A 166 -7.00 6.53 -5.70
C PHE A 166 -6.20 7.61 -4.96
N LYS A 167 -5.11 7.21 -4.32
CA LYS A 167 -4.16 8.11 -3.67
C LYS A 167 -2.81 7.98 -4.39
N ASP A 168 -2.26 9.11 -4.84
CA ASP A 168 -0.98 9.12 -5.57
C ASP A 168 0.22 9.04 -4.62
N ASP A 169 0.09 9.57 -3.40
CA ASP A 169 1.15 9.57 -2.40
C ASP A 169 0.61 9.44 -0.96
N PRO A 170 0.85 8.31 -0.27
CA PRO A 170 1.34 7.03 -0.82
C PRO A 170 0.40 6.44 -1.89
N ARG A 171 0.97 5.68 -2.84
CA ARG A 171 0.27 4.97 -3.92
C ARG A 171 -0.64 3.86 -3.37
N GLU A 172 -1.89 4.22 -3.12
CA GLU A 172 -2.87 3.38 -2.42
C GLU A 172 -4.26 3.45 -3.08
N LEU A 173 -4.97 2.32 -3.09
CA LEU A 173 -6.41 2.27 -3.27
C LEU A 173 -7.06 2.30 -1.88
N ARG A 174 -8.08 3.13 -1.72
CA ARG A 174 -8.83 3.25 -0.46
C ARG A 174 -10.31 3.11 -0.75
N ILE A 175 -10.93 2.08 -0.20
CA ILE A 175 -12.39 1.93 -0.18
C ILE A 175 -12.87 2.61 1.10
N LYS A 176 -13.68 3.66 0.99
CA LYS A 176 -14.23 4.38 2.13
C LYS A 176 -15.73 4.15 2.22
N TYR A 177 -16.16 3.61 3.34
CA TYR A 177 -17.56 3.47 3.71
C TYR A 177 -17.89 4.50 4.78
N PHE A 178 -18.82 5.40 4.46
CA PHE A 178 -19.20 6.49 5.34
C PHE A 178 -20.36 6.05 6.23
N THR A 179 -20.12 5.97 7.54
CA THR A 179 -21.19 5.81 8.54
C THR A 179 -21.45 7.15 9.23
N PRO A 180 -22.62 7.33 9.89
CA PRO A 180 -22.94 8.59 10.57
C PRO A 180 -21.88 9.00 11.60
N ASP A 181 -21.28 8.02 12.28
CA ASP A 181 -20.34 8.27 13.37
C ASP A 181 -18.88 8.32 12.92
N THR A 182 -18.49 7.50 11.93
CA THR A 182 -17.10 7.39 11.46
C THR A 182 -17.00 6.95 10.01
N THR A 183 -15.82 7.11 9.41
CA THR A 183 -15.51 6.53 8.09
C THR A 183 -14.68 5.27 8.28
N ARG A 184 -15.17 4.14 7.78
CA ARG A 184 -14.40 2.88 7.72
C ARG A 184 -13.65 2.83 6.41
N VAL A 185 -12.39 2.41 6.45
CA VAL A 185 -11.50 2.43 5.29
C VAL A 185 -10.81 1.09 5.13
N ILE A 186 -10.87 0.53 3.93
CA ILE A 186 -10.02 -0.59 3.50
C ILE A 186 -8.92 0.03 2.63
N ALA A 187 -7.69 0.03 3.11
CA ALA A 187 -6.54 0.59 2.42
C ALA A 187 -5.62 -0.52 1.91
N MET A 188 -5.27 -0.46 0.63
CA MET A 188 -4.36 -1.39 -0.03
C MET A 188 -3.34 -0.60 -0.86
N ARG A 189 -2.06 -0.88 -0.67
CA ARG A 189 -0.99 -0.28 -1.47
C ARG A 189 -0.94 -0.93 -2.84
N PHE A 190 -0.56 -0.19 -3.87
CA PHE A 190 -0.43 -0.78 -5.21
C PHE A 190 0.59 -1.91 -5.25
N SER A 191 1.65 -1.84 -4.44
CA SER A 191 2.65 -2.91 -4.31
C SER A 191 2.12 -4.21 -3.69
N GLN A 192 0.95 -4.17 -3.07
CA GLN A 192 0.30 -5.35 -2.48
C GLN A 192 -0.68 -6.00 -3.46
N ILE A 193 -1.01 -5.35 -4.58
CA ILE A 193 -1.97 -5.85 -5.55
C ILE A 193 -1.22 -6.75 -6.53
N ASN A 194 -1.52 -8.05 -6.49
CA ASN A 194 -0.95 -9.01 -7.45
C ASN A 194 -1.62 -8.87 -8.81
N PHE A 195 -2.94 -8.73 -8.80
CA PHE A 195 -3.72 -8.72 -10.01
C PHE A 195 -5.08 -8.03 -9.77
N THR A 196 -5.64 -7.45 -10.83
CA THR A 196 -7.01 -6.94 -10.86
C THR A 196 -7.75 -7.43 -12.09
N ALA A 197 -9.02 -7.77 -11.93
CA ALA A 197 -9.94 -8.02 -13.03
C ALA A 197 -11.16 -7.11 -12.93
N THR A 198 -11.84 -6.95 -14.05
CA THR A 198 -13.00 -6.11 -14.18
C THR A 198 -13.99 -6.78 -15.11
N SER A 199 -15.27 -6.71 -14.76
CA SER A 199 -16.35 -7.24 -15.59
C SER A 199 -17.47 -6.20 -15.69
N LEU A 200 -18.00 -6.03 -16.89
CA LEU A 200 -19.15 -5.16 -17.15
C LEU A 200 -20.46 -5.94 -16.95
N SER A 201 -21.56 -5.20 -16.82
CA SER A 201 -22.90 -5.77 -16.61
C SER A 201 -23.38 -6.72 -17.72
N ILE A 202 -22.81 -6.64 -18.92
CA ILE A 202 -23.08 -7.58 -20.02
C ILE A 202 -22.79 -9.03 -19.60
N HIS A 203 -21.87 -9.23 -18.65
CA HIS A 203 -21.49 -10.52 -18.10
C HIS A 203 -22.05 -10.76 -16.67
N GLY A 204 -22.99 -9.92 -16.20
CA GLY A 204 -23.59 -10.03 -14.87
C GLY A 204 -23.66 -8.68 -14.15
N GLU A 205 -23.03 -8.57 -12.98
CA GLU A 205 -22.96 -7.30 -12.25
C GLU A 205 -21.64 -6.57 -12.56
N PRO A 206 -21.64 -5.23 -12.67
CA PRO A 206 -20.41 -4.46 -12.86
C PRO A 206 -19.50 -4.65 -11.67
N THR A 207 -18.32 -5.20 -11.89
CA THR A 207 -17.44 -5.63 -10.78
C THR A 207 -15.99 -5.28 -11.02
N ILE A 208 -15.31 -5.07 -9.89
CA ILE A 208 -13.86 -4.94 -9.81
C ILE A 208 -13.41 -6.05 -8.86
N PHE A 209 -12.49 -6.88 -9.32
CA PHE A 209 -11.87 -7.94 -8.54
C PHE A 209 -10.41 -7.58 -8.29
N ILE A 210 -9.96 -7.76 -7.05
CA ILE A 210 -8.61 -7.41 -6.61
C ILE A 210 -8.05 -8.58 -5.80
N VAL A 211 -6.89 -9.08 -6.23
CA VAL A 211 -6.13 -10.10 -5.48
C VAL A 211 -4.90 -9.45 -4.88
N LEU A 212 -4.70 -9.67 -3.59
CA LEU A 212 -3.62 -9.09 -2.81
C LEU A 212 -2.57 -10.15 -2.44
N ALA A 213 -1.30 -9.76 -2.37
CA ALA A 213 -0.22 -10.56 -1.78
C ALA A 213 -0.29 -10.61 -0.25
N THR A 214 -0.81 -9.55 0.37
CA THR A 214 -0.89 -9.39 1.82
C THR A 214 -2.22 -8.77 2.20
N PRO A 215 -2.79 -9.08 3.37
CA PRO A 215 -4.08 -8.53 3.79
C PRO A 215 -4.12 -7.00 3.75
N PRO A 216 -5.28 -6.40 3.43
CA PRO A 216 -5.44 -4.95 3.43
C PRO A 216 -5.38 -4.40 4.86
N SER A 217 -5.17 -3.08 4.99
CA SER A 217 -5.29 -2.39 6.27
C SER A 217 -6.74 -1.94 6.48
N PHE A 218 -7.34 -2.35 7.59
CA PHE A 218 -8.63 -1.81 8.04
C PHE A 218 -8.38 -0.63 8.97
N GLU A 219 -9.01 0.50 8.68
CA GLU A 219 -8.84 1.74 9.41
C GLU A 219 -10.19 2.39 9.72
N ARG A 220 -10.25 3.07 10.87
CA ARG A 220 -11.33 3.97 11.25
C ARG A 220 -10.81 5.40 11.25
N GLU A 221 -11.50 6.27 10.52
CA GLU A 221 -11.24 7.70 10.45
C GLU A 221 -12.46 8.48 10.95
N ALA A 222 -12.24 9.71 11.42
CA ALA A 222 -13.35 10.62 11.70
C ALA A 222 -14.10 11.00 10.41
N THR A 223 -15.38 11.36 10.57
CA THR A 223 -16.21 11.79 9.46
C THR A 223 -15.68 13.08 8.81
N PRO A 224 -15.99 13.33 7.52
CA PRO A 224 -15.61 14.58 6.84
C PRO A 224 -16.06 15.83 7.60
N GLU A 225 -17.25 15.81 8.21
CA GLU A 225 -17.81 16.92 9.00
C GLU A 225 -16.98 17.16 10.26
N ARG A 226 -16.59 16.09 10.95
CA ARG A 226 -15.74 16.17 12.14
C ARG A 226 -14.34 16.69 11.78
N ILE A 227 -13.77 16.20 10.68
CA ILE A 227 -12.50 16.68 10.13
C ILE A 227 -12.58 18.18 9.83
N GLN A 228 -13.67 18.64 9.20
CA GLN A 228 -13.89 20.04 8.89
C GLN A 228 -14.03 20.90 10.16
N GLN A 229 -14.74 20.41 11.18
CA GLN A 229 -14.83 21.09 12.48
C GLN A 229 -13.46 21.22 13.15
N ILE A 230 -12.64 20.16 13.13
CA ILE A 230 -11.27 20.20 13.66
C ILE A 230 -10.45 21.25 12.90
N LEU A 231 -10.53 21.27 11.57
CA LEU A 231 -9.84 22.26 10.73
C LEU A 231 -10.25 23.71 11.04
N LEU A 232 -11.51 23.94 11.42
CA LEU A 232 -12.03 25.27 11.74
C LEU A 232 -11.72 25.70 13.18
N THR A 233 -11.75 24.77 14.13
CA THR A 233 -11.65 25.06 15.57
C THR A 233 -10.23 24.98 16.10
N GLN A 234 -9.39 24.12 15.50
CA GLN A 234 -8.04 23.86 15.97
C GLN A 234 -7.02 24.47 15.00
N ARG A 235 -6.08 25.25 15.54
CA ARG A 235 -4.95 25.77 14.77
C ARG A 235 -3.98 24.62 14.50
N ILE A 236 -4.21 23.90 13.41
CA ILE A 236 -3.26 22.89 12.92
C ILE A 236 -1.90 23.56 12.78
N ARG A 237 -0.87 22.91 13.34
CA ARG A 237 0.50 23.40 13.25
C ARG A 237 0.91 23.52 11.77
N PRO A 238 1.87 24.39 11.41
CA PRO A 238 2.28 24.58 10.02
C PRO A 238 2.68 23.30 9.26
N ASN A 239 3.04 22.24 9.99
CA ASN A 239 3.40 20.92 9.47
C ASN A 239 2.54 19.79 10.05
N GLY A 240 1.46 20.14 10.75
CA GLY A 240 0.58 19.17 11.39
C GLY A 240 -0.49 18.64 10.46
N SER A 241 -1.04 17.49 10.79
CA SER A 241 -2.19 16.89 10.12
C SER A 241 -3.42 16.95 11.02
N VAL A 242 -4.63 16.86 10.43
CA VAL A 242 -5.85 16.58 11.21
C VAL A 242 -5.68 15.31 12.04
N TYR A 243 -4.90 14.36 11.52
CA TYR A 243 -4.58 13.11 12.20
C TYR A 243 -3.66 13.25 13.42
N ASP A 244 -3.09 14.44 13.69
CA ASP A 244 -2.38 14.70 14.94
C ASP A 244 -3.34 14.85 16.13
N PHE A 245 -4.59 15.26 15.84
CA PHE A 245 -5.63 15.47 16.84
C PHE A 245 -6.62 14.31 16.87
N GLU A 246 -6.86 13.71 15.71
CA GLU A 246 -7.78 12.58 15.55
C GLU A 246 -7.08 11.46 14.76
N PRO A 247 -6.22 10.67 15.43
CA PRO A 247 -5.44 9.63 14.78
C PRO A 247 -6.34 8.57 14.14
N ARG A 248 -5.88 8.03 13.01
CA ARG A 248 -6.54 6.88 12.37
C ARG A 248 -6.32 5.66 13.25
N GLN A 249 -7.41 4.95 13.53
CA GLN A 249 -7.35 3.75 14.35
C GLN A 249 -7.27 2.52 13.44
N ARG A 250 -6.28 1.68 13.66
CA ARG A 250 -6.14 0.40 12.93
C ARG A 250 -7.10 -0.63 13.53
N MET A 251 -7.80 -1.35 12.68
CA MET A 251 -8.78 -2.36 13.05
C MET A 251 -8.30 -3.75 12.64
N ALA A 252 -8.79 -4.78 13.35
CA ALA A 252 -8.52 -6.17 13.01
C ALA A 252 -9.32 -6.66 11.80
N ALA A 253 -10.51 -6.08 11.61
CA ALA A 253 -11.46 -6.45 10.56
C ALA A 253 -12.24 -5.22 10.09
N PHE A 254 -13.01 -5.37 9.02
CA PHE A 254 -13.83 -4.28 8.49
C PHE A 254 -15.01 -3.96 9.42
N ASP A 255 -15.62 -4.99 9.97
CA ASP A 255 -16.63 -4.97 11.02
C ASP A 255 -16.62 -6.26 11.85
N ASP A 256 -17.43 -6.26 12.92
CA ASP A 256 -17.52 -7.35 13.88
C ASP A 256 -17.94 -8.66 13.21
N ASP A 257 -18.83 -8.58 12.20
CA ASP A 257 -19.27 -9.75 11.43
C ASP A 257 -18.13 -10.34 10.56
N SER A 258 -17.21 -9.50 10.07
CA SER A 258 -16.06 -9.92 9.28
C SER A 258 -14.89 -10.44 10.11
N GLU A 259 -14.91 -10.29 11.44
CA GLU A 259 -13.73 -10.54 12.30
C GLU A 259 -13.26 -12.00 12.25
N ALA A 260 -14.20 -12.95 12.27
CA ALA A 260 -13.87 -14.38 12.21
C ALA A 260 -13.26 -14.81 10.87
N VAL A 261 -13.66 -14.18 9.77
CA VAL A 261 -13.32 -14.58 8.39
C VAL A 261 -12.11 -13.81 7.85
N THR A 262 -11.89 -12.58 8.31
CA THR A 262 -10.82 -11.68 7.85
C THR A 262 -9.42 -12.32 7.83
N PRO A 263 -9.01 -13.09 8.85
CA PRO A 263 -7.69 -13.73 8.86
C PRO A 263 -7.49 -14.76 7.73
N TYR A 264 -8.58 -15.24 7.12
CA TYR A 264 -8.60 -16.37 6.20
C TYR A 264 -9.11 -16.05 4.78
N ALA A 265 -9.80 -14.92 4.56
CA ALA A 265 -10.42 -14.62 3.26
C ALA A 265 -10.26 -13.16 2.79
N SER A 266 -9.33 -12.40 3.37
CA SER A 266 -9.17 -10.96 3.06
C SER A 266 -8.24 -10.65 1.87
N LEU A 267 -7.66 -11.66 1.21
CA LEU A 267 -6.77 -11.43 0.05
C LEU A 267 -7.51 -11.26 -1.27
N ALA A 268 -8.66 -11.90 -1.46
CA ALA A 268 -9.47 -11.77 -2.65
C ALA A 268 -10.69 -10.88 -2.34
N ILE A 269 -10.73 -9.72 -3.00
CA ILE A 269 -11.75 -8.70 -2.77
C ILE A 269 -12.55 -8.52 -4.06
N ARG A 270 -13.87 -8.73 -3.98
CA ARG A 270 -14.81 -8.41 -5.06
C ARG A 270 -15.62 -7.19 -4.67
N LEU A 271 -15.59 -6.17 -5.53
CA LEU A 271 -16.36 -4.95 -5.37
C LEU A 271 -17.44 -4.90 -6.44
N VAL A 272 -18.70 -4.86 -6.02
CA VAL A 272 -19.82 -4.67 -6.93
C VAL A 272 -20.07 -3.19 -7.06
N CYS A 273 -19.93 -2.65 -8.26
CA CYS A 273 -20.13 -1.23 -8.55
C CYS A 273 -21.61 -0.90 -8.72
N LYS A 274 -21.97 0.39 -8.63
CA LYS A 274 -23.34 0.84 -8.90
C LYS A 274 -23.67 0.88 -10.39
N ALA A 275 -22.69 1.18 -11.25
CA ALA A 275 -22.87 1.25 -12.69
C ALA A 275 -21.62 0.78 -13.48
N ASP A 276 -21.82 0.40 -14.74
CA ASP A 276 -20.70 0.10 -15.67
C ASP A 276 -19.73 1.27 -15.85
N ASN A 277 -20.24 2.50 -15.72
CA ASN A 277 -19.41 3.69 -15.79
C ASN A 277 -18.37 3.75 -14.65
N ASP A 278 -18.69 3.22 -13.47
CA ASP A 278 -17.75 3.12 -12.35
C ASP A 278 -16.59 2.17 -12.68
N VAL A 279 -16.87 1.05 -13.36
CA VAL A 279 -15.83 0.09 -13.81
C VAL A 279 -14.94 0.73 -14.89
N ARG A 280 -15.53 1.46 -15.85
CA ARG A 280 -14.76 2.22 -16.85
C ARG A 280 -13.91 3.31 -16.21
N MET A 281 -14.45 3.99 -15.20
CA MET A 281 -13.74 4.99 -14.41
C MET A 281 -12.55 4.36 -13.67
N PHE A 282 -12.75 3.19 -13.06
CA PHE A 282 -11.66 2.44 -12.42
C PHE A 282 -10.51 2.15 -13.39
N ARG A 283 -10.80 1.63 -14.59
CA ARG A 283 -9.77 1.38 -15.62
C ARG A 283 -9.02 2.66 -16.00
N ARG A 284 -9.75 3.76 -16.22
CA ARG A 284 -9.14 5.06 -16.56
C ARG A 284 -8.24 5.58 -15.42
N LEU A 285 -8.73 5.59 -14.18
CA LEU A 285 -7.99 6.07 -13.03
C LEU A 285 -6.80 5.16 -12.70
N GLY A 286 -6.96 3.85 -12.88
CA GLY A 286 -5.87 2.86 -12.80
C GLY A 286 -4.73 3.22 -13.74
N LYS A 287 -5.03 3.49 -15.01
CA LYS A 287 -4.03 3.95 -15.98
C LYS A 287 -3.36 5.26 -15.58
N THR A 288 -4.11 6.26 -15.12
CA THR A 288 -3.56 7.53 -14.62
C THR A 288 -2.65 7.32 -13.40
N ALA A 289 -3.03 6.41 -12.51
CA ALA A 289 -2.28 6.06 -11.31
C ALA A 289 -1.14 5.06 -11.59
N GLN A 290 -0.96 4.61 -12.84
CA GLN A 290 0.02 3.60 -13.25
C GLN A 290 -0.15 2.26 -12.51
N LEU A 291 -1.41 1.87 -12.26
CA LEU A 291 -1.77 0.50 -11.89
C LEU A 291 -1.74 -0.36 -13.16
N PRO A 292 -1.32 -1.65 -13.09
CA PRO A 292 -1.44 -2.57 -14.22
C PRO A 292 -2.87 -2.58 -14.79
N ASP A 293 -2.97 -2.73 -16.11
CA ASP A 293 -4.28 -2.77 -16.77
C ASP A 293 -5.07 -4.00 -16.26
N PRO A 294 -6.32 -3.80 -15.79
CA PRO A 294 -7.12 -4.92 -15.29
C PRO A 294 -7.49 -5.89 -16.40
N HIS A 295 -7.50 -7.18 -16.10
CA HIS A 295 -8.03 -8.19 -17.03
C HIS A 295 -9.55 -8.03 -17.22
N ASP A 296 -10.04 -8.47 -18.37
CA ASP A 296 -11.45 -8.38 -18.75
C ASP A 296 -12.12 -9.75 -18.62
N PHE A 297 -12.36 -10.18 -17.38
CA PHE A 297 -13.14 -11.37 -17.09
C PHE A 297 -13.83 -11.24 -15.73
N GLY A 298 -14.89 -12.02 -15.54
CA GLY A 298 -15.60 -12.14 -14.26
C GLY A 298 -15.47 -13.56 -13.72
N TYR A 299 -15.24 -13.69 -12.42
CA TYR A 299 -15.32 -14.98 -11.73
C TYR A 299 -16.78 -15.42 -11.63
N ARG A 300 -17.00 -16.73 -11.71
CA ARG A 300 -18.23 -17.34 -11.21
C ARG A 300 -18.24 -17.18 -9.68
N VAL A 301 -19.35 -16.68 -9.14
CA VAL A 301 -19.50 -16.38 -7.71
C VAL A 301 -20.37 -17.44 -7.06
N GLU A 302 -19.90 -18.01 -5.95
CA GLU A 302 -20.62 -18.98 -5.14
C GLU A 302 -20.49 -18.64 -3.65
N TYR A 303 -21.33 -19.25 -2.81
CA TYR A 303 -21.25 -19.15 -1.35
C TYR A 303 -21.01 -20.57 -0.83
N ARG A 304 -19.73 -20.96 -0.69
CA ARG A 304 -19.35 -22.33 -0.28
C ARG A 304 -19.16 -22.48 1.22
N GLU A 305 -19.26 -21.37 1.95
CA GLU A 305 -19.12 -21.34 3.40
C GLU A 305 -17.82 -22.04 3.84
N LEU A 306 -16.72 -21.78 3.14
CA LEU A 306 -15.43 -22.40 3.40
C LEU A 306 -14.95 -22.05 4.81
N PHE A 307 -15.26 -20.85 5.30
CA PHE A 307 -14.87 -20.37 6.63
C PHE A 307 -16.07 -20.16 7.56
N SER A 308 -17.08 -21.03 7.48
CA SER A 308 -18.21 -20.99 8.40
C SER A 308 -17.81 -21.21 9.85
N ALA A 309 -18.60 -20.67 10.78
CA ALA A 309 -18.39 -20.87 12.22
C ALA A 309 -18.28 -22.35 12.61
N PHE A 310 -19.02 -23.23 11.92
CA PHE A 310 -18.95 -24.67 12.12
C PHE A 310 -17.58 -25.27 11.74
N LYS A 311 -17.06 -24.91 10.55
CA LYS A 311 -15.74 -25.40 10.09
C LYS A 311 -14.60 -24.82 10.93
N LEU A 312 -14.70 -23.55 11.34
CA LEU A 312 -13.74 -22.92 12.25
C LEU A 312 -13.73 -23.61 13.61
N ALA A 313 -14.89 -23.91 14.19
CA ALA A 313 -14.98 -24.66 15.45
C ALA A 313 -14.41 -26.08 15.32
N ALA A 314 -14.65 -26.76 14.18
CA ALA A 314 -14.09 -28.07 13.91
C ALA A 314 -12.55 -28.04 13.81
N LEU A 315 -11.98 -26.98 13.20
CA LEU A 315 -10.54 -26.77 13.19
C LEU A 315 -10.02 -26.57 14.62
N GLU A 316 -10.63 -25.69 15.40
CA GLU A 316 -10.19 -25.43 16.79
C GLU A 316 -10.23 -26.70 17.65
N GLU A 317 -11.29 -27.50 17.56
CA GLU A 317 -11.39 -28.77 18.29
C GLU A 317 -10.29 -29.74 17.85
N TRP A 318 -10.03 -29.84 16.54
CA TRP A 318 -8.98 -30.70 16.03
C TRP A 318 -7.59 -30.25 16.47
N LEU A 319 -7.28 -28.94 16.44
CA LEU A 319 -6.00 -28.40 16.88
C LEU A 319 -5.71 -28.74 18.35
N ARG A 320 -6.72 -28.77 19.23
CA ARG A 320 -6.56 -29.14 20.65
C ARG A 320 -6.17 -30.61 20.86
N LEU A 321 -6.42 -31.48 19.88
CA LEU A 321 -6.13 -32.91 19.96
C LEU A 321 -4.73 -33.26 19.41
N LEU A 322 -4.09 -32.34 18.70
CA LEU A 322 -2.79 -32.53 18.08
C LEU A 322 -1.65 -32.17 19.05
N ASP A 323 -0.49 -32.78 18.83
CA ASP A 323 0.75 -32.25 19.39
C ASP A 323 0.98 -30.83 18.90
N PHE A 324 1.47 -29.95 19.78
CA PHE A 324 1.61 -28.52 19.48
C PHE A 324 2.40 -28.24 18.20
N GLN A 325 3.45 -29.01 17.90
CA GLN A 325 4.25 -28.81 16.68
C GLN A 325 3.43 -29.08 15.41
N VAL A 326 2.57 -30.10 15.45
CA VAL A 326 1.68 -30.45 14.33
C VAL A 326 0.54 -29.45 14.24
N ALA A 327 -0.09 -29.12 15.37
CA ALA A 327 -1.16 -28.11 15.44
C ALA A 327 -0.70 -26.77 14.86
N PHE A 328 0.50 -26.33 15.21
CA PHE A 328 1.10 -25.10 14.69
C PHE A 328 1.20 -25.10 13.16
N GLN A 329 1.66 -26.20 12.56
CA GLN A 329 1.78 -26.31 11.10
C GLN A 329 0.42 -26.43 10.41
N VAL A 330 -0.55 -27.10 11.04
CA VAL A 330 -1.93 -27.17 10.54
C VAL A 330 -2.57 -25.78 10.51
N GLU A 331 -2.44 -25.00 11.59
CA GLU A 331 -2.93 -23.61 11.61
C GLU A 331 -2.17 -22.72 10.61
N ALA A 332 -0.85 -22.95 10.45
CA ALA A 332 -0.03 -22.23 9.48
C ALA A 332 -0.49 -22.44 8.03
N LEU A 333 -0.99 -23.64 7.67
CA LEU A 333 -1.52 -23.92 6.33
C LEU A 333 -2.69 -23.00 5.97
N VAL A 334 -3.66 -22.86 6.88
CA VAL A 334 -4.85 -22.01 6.64
C VAL A 334 -4.49 -20.53 6.72
N ARG A 335 -3.72 -20.11 7.72
CA ARG A 335 -3.37 -18.68 7.91
C ARG A 335 -2.46 -18.14 6.83
N SER A 336 -1.69 -19.01 6.19
CA SER A 336 -0.89 -18.65 5.02
C SER A 336 -1.65 -18.74 3.70
N LEU A 337 -2.94 -19.06 3.78
CA LEU A 337 -3.87 -19.12 2.66
C LEU A 337 -3.40 -20.11 1.60
N ALA A 338 -2.74 -21.19 2.05
CA ALA A 338 -2.21 -22.23 1.19
C ALA A 338 -3.31 -23.24 0.79
N VAL A 339 -4.29 -23.43 1.68
CA VAL A 339 -5.46 -24.30 1.53
C VAL A 339 -6.66 -23.66 2.22
N ASP A 340 -7.86 -23.94 1.74
CA ASP A 340 -9.08 -23.57 2.47
C ASP A 340 -9.41 -24.58 3.59
N LEU A 341 -10.36 -24.26 4.48
CA LEU A 341 -10.70 -25.16 5.59
C LEU A 341 -11.35 -26.47 5.13
N GLN A 342 -12.08 -26.47 4.02
CA GLN A 342 -12.70 -27.70 3.52
C GLN A 342 -11.61 -28.66 3.06
N GLU A 343 -10.68 -28.19 2.22
CA GLU A 343 -9.51 -28.94 1.78
C GLU A 343 -8.68 -29.45 2.98
N LEU A 344 -8.48 -28.61 4.00
CA LEU A 344 -7.71 -28.98 5.17
C LEU A 344 -8.41 -30.06 6.02
N LEU A 345 -9.72 -29.92 6.26
CA LEU A 345 -10.49 -30.88 7.05
C LEU A 345 -10.58 -32.24 6.34
N GLU A 346 -10.56 -32.27 5.02
CA GLU A 346 -10.46 -33.52 4.25
C GLU A 346 -9.12 -34.26 4.49
N LEU A 347 -8.02 -33.52 4.70
CA LEU A 347 -6.70 -34.07 5.05
C LEU A 347 -6.57 -34.50 6.52
N GLN A 348 -7.55 -34.18 7.37
CA GLN A 348 -7.48 -34.44 8.81
C GLN A 348 -7.11 -35.89 9.14
N ARG A 349 -7.73 -36.86 8.46
CA ARG A 349 -7.49 -38.29 8.71
C ARG A 349 -6.06 -38.70 8.35
N ASP A 350 -5.55 -38.18 7.22
CA ASP A 350 -4.22 -38.51 6.72
C ASP A 350 -3.13 -37.89 7.60
N ILE A 351 -3.32 -36.64 8.03
CA ILE A 351 -2.42 -35.95 8.97
C ILE A 351 -2.40 -36.66 10.33
N ASN A 352 -3.56 -37.02 10.87
CA ASN A 352 -3.65 -37.77 12.12
C ASN A 352 -2.98 -39.15 12.01
N ARG A 353 -3.13 -39.83 10.88
CA ARG A 353 -2.45 -41.10 10.62
C ARG A 353 -0.94 -40.91 10.59
N LEU A 354 -0.45 -39.88 9.89
CA LEU A 354 0.98 -39.58 9.79
C LEU A 354 1.61 -39.26 11.16
N ALA A 355 0.92 -38.45 11.96
CA ALA A 355 1.35 -38.13 13.33
C ALA A 355 1.45 -39.38 14.21
N ARG A 356 0.51 -40.34 14.07
CA ARG A 356 0.52 -41.59 14.83
C ARG A 356 1.60 -42.58 14.36
N THR A 357 1.89 -42.63 13.06
CA THR A 357 2.81 -43.63 12.49
C THR A 357 4.26 -43.16 12.45
N GLN A 358 4.52 -41.88 12.18
CA GLN A 358 5.86 -41.31 12.02
C GLN A 358 6.27 -40.35 13.15
N GLY A 359 5.32 -39.95 14.00
CA GLY A 359 5.54 -39.03 15.11
C GLY A 359 5.42 -37.54 14.75
N SER A 360 5.29 -36.69 15.78
CA SER A 360 5.00 -35.25 15.64
C SER A 360 6.09 -34.48 14.89
N ALA A 361 7.37 -34.76 15.16
CA ALA A 361 8.49 -34.05 14.53
C ALA A 361 8.58 -34.30 13.02
N TYR A 362 8.37 -35.55 12.58
CA TYR A 362 8.28 -35.90 11.16
C TYR A 362 7.13 -35.15 10.51
N THR A 363 5.94 -35.24 11.10
CA THR A 363 4.71 -34.64 10.56
C THR A 363 4.83 -33.13 10.47
N SER A 364 5.38 -32.46 11.49
CA SER A 364 5.62 -31.01 11.45
C SER A 364 6.57 -30.62 10.31
N ALA A 365 7.69 -31.32 10.14
CA ALA A 365 8.64 -31.05 9.06
C ALA A 365 8.01 -31.30 7.67
N PHE A 366 7.21 -32.36 7.56
CA PHE A 366 6.47 -32.68 6.35
C PHE A 366 5.43 -31.59 6.01
N LEU A 367 4.59 -31.18 6.96
CA LEU A 367 3.55 -30.16 6.73
C LEU A 367 4.14 -28.82 6.32
N ARG A 368 5.31 -28.45 6.87
CA ARG A 368 6.06 -27.27 6.43
C ARG A 368 6.50 -27.37 4.97
N ASN A 369 7.00 -28.53 4.55
CA ASN A 369 7.38 -28.76 3.15
C ASN A 369 6.14 -28.75 2.24
N PHE A 370 5.08 -29.45 2.65
CA PHE A 370 3.79 -29.50 1.96
C PHE A 370 3.20 -28.11 1.75
N ARG A 371 3.24 -27.22 2.76
CA ARG A 371 2.81 -25.82 2.63
C ARG A 371 3.49 -25.10 1.45
N THR A 372 4.79 -25.32 1.27
CA THR A 372 5.52 -24.70 0.15
C THR A 372 5.06 -25.27 -1.18
N GLN A 373 4.85 -26.58 -1.28
CA GLN A 373 4.42 -27.26 -2.50
C GLN A 373 3.00 -26.90 -2.90
N VAL A 374 2.07 -26.85 -1.95
CA VAL A 374 0.66 -26.54 -2.22
C VAL A 374 0.43 -25.06 -2.60
N GLN A 375 1.29 -24.16 -2.12
CA GLN A 375 1.30 -22.77 -2.57
C GLN A 375 1.74 -22.66 -4.04
N LEU A 376 2.73 -23.44 -4.48
CA LEU A 376 3.19 -23.45 -5.87
C LEU A 376 2.10 -23.93 -6.85
N LEU A 377 1.24 -24.87 -6.43
CA LEU A 377 0.10 -25.32 -7.24
C LEU A 377 -0.89 -24.22 -7.60
N PHE A 378 -0.96 -23.14 -6.81
CA PHE A 378 -1.96 -22.10 -7.00
C PHE A 378 -1.51 -21.01 -7.98
N TRP A 379 -0.20 -20.79 -8.13
CA TRP A 379 0.36 -19.66 -8.89
C TRP A 379 0.77 -19.98 -10.32
N ASP A 380 0.66 -21.23 -10.77
CA ASP A 380 0.92 -21.58 -12.17
C ASP A 380 -0.32 -21.38 -13.05
N TYR A 381 -0.60 -20.11 -13.38
CA TYR A 381 -1.68 -19.72 -14.29
C TYR A 381 -1.47 -20.21 -15.74
N ASN A 382 -0.34 -20.85 -16.06
CA ASN A 382 -0.02 -21.32 -17.42
C ASN A 382 -0.40 -22.79 -17.67
N GLU A 383 -0.79 -23.56 -16.64
CA GLU A 383 -1.24 -24.95 -16.84
C GLU A 383 -2.72 -25.00 -17.27
N SER A 384 -3.01 -25.82 -18.27
CA SER A 384 -4.36 -26.03 -18.78
C SER A 384 -5.29 -26.60 -17.69
N GLU A 385 -6.58 -26.23 -17.73
CA GLU A 385 -7.61 -26.64 -16.75
C GLU A 385 -7.72 -28.17 -16.55
N GLN A 386 -7.16 -28.96 -17.47
CA GLN A 386 -7.20 -30.42 -17.45
C GLN A 386 -6.08 -31.08 -16.62
N SER A 387 -5.13 -30.33 -16.06
CA SER A 387 -3.97 -30.88 -15.33
C SER A 387 -3.79 -30.37 -13.89
N LYS A 388 -4.82 -29.75 -13.28
CA LYS A 388 -4.68 -29.26 -11.90
C LYS A 388 -4.72 -30.42 -10.89
N GLU A 389 -3.55 -30.79 -10.37
CA GLU A 389 -3.40 -31.70 -9.22
C GLU A 389 -4.24 -31.16 -8.04
N SER A 390 -5.07 -32.02 -7.43
CA SER A 390 -5.83 -31.66 -6.22
C SER A 390 -4.92 -31.56 -4.99
N VAL A 391 -5.34 -30.82 -3.96
CA VAL A 391 -4.60 -30.71 -2.70
C VAL A 391 -4.29 -32.08 -2.08
N LYS A 392 -5.23 -33.01 -2.18
CA LYS A 392 -5.05 -34.38 -1.71
C LYS A 392 -4.01 -35.15 -2.53
N GLN A 393 -4.04 -35.05 -3.86
CA GLN A 393 -3.02 -35.67 -4.71
C GLN A 393 -1.64 -35.09 -4.43
N CYS A 394 -1.54 -33.77 -4.24
CA CYS A 394 -0.31 -33.10 -3.84
C CYS A 394 0.20 -33.59 -2.49
N PHE A 395 -0.69 -33.78 -1.51
CA PHE A 395 -0.34 -34.33 -0.21
C PHE A 395 0.25 -35.74 -0.34
N GLU A 396 -0.39 -36.61 -1.13
CA GLU A 396 0.06 -37.98 -1.38
C GLU A 396 1.41 -38.01 -2.12
N ARG A 397 1.58 -37.18 -3.16
CA ARG A 397 2.85 -37.02 -3.89
C ARG A 397 3.97 -36.51 -2.98
N CYS A 398 3.71 -35.43 -2.24
CA CYS A 398 4.67 -34.88 -1.28
C CYS A 398 5.05 -35.94 -0.25
N LEU A 399 4.11 -36.75 0.23
CA LEU A 399 4.38 -37.80 1.22
C LEU A 399 5.32 -38.88 0.66
N HIS A 400 5.18 -39.23 -0.63
CA HIS A 400 6.05 -40.19 -1.30
C HIS A 400 7.45 -39.64 -1.57
N GLU A 401 7.56 -38.35 -1.89
CA GLU A 401 8.83 -37.67 -2.20
C GLU A 401 9.59 -37.21 -0.95
N PHE A 402 8.87 -36.97 0.15
CA PHE A 402 9.43 -36.35 1.34
C PHE A 402 10.42 -37.29 2.03
N LYS A 403 11.64 -36.78 2.18
CA LYS A 403 12.66 -37.35 3.04
C LYS A 403 12.96 -36.34 4.11
N LEU A 404 13.00 -36.78 5.36
CA LEU A 404 13.47 -35.96 6.48
C LEU A 404 14.81 -35.31 6.08
N PRO A 405 14.91 -33.97 6.14
CA PRO A 405 16.20 -33.33 5.97
C PRO A 405 17.17 -33.96 6.96
N SER A 406 18.22 -34.59 6.44
CA SER A 406 19.28 -35.12 7.31
C SER A 406 19.76 -33.96 8.15
N LYS A 407 19.78 -34.10 9.48
CA LYS A 407 20.30 -33.08 10.39
C LYS A 407 21.73 -32.80 9.93
N SER A 408 21.91 -31.79 9.08
CA SER A 408 23.22 -31.30 8.73
C SER A 408 23.82 -30.91 10.06
N SER A 409 24.82 -31.67 10.49
CA SER A 409 25.59 -31.39 11.68
C SER A 409 26.28 -30.05 11.43
N THR A 410 25.57 -28.94 11.59
CA THR A 410 26.17 -27.72 12.07
C THR A 410 26.72 -28.12 13.43
N ARG A 411 28.03 -28.41 13.45
CA ARG A 411 28.80 -28.69 14.65
C ARG A 411 28.39 -27.63 15.67
N ALA A 412 27.50 -27.98 16.59
CA ALA A 412 27.21 -27.15 17.73
C ALA A 412 28.55 -27.00 18.44
N THR A 413 29.05 -25.77 18.51
CA THR A 413 30.19 -25.43 19.35
C THR A 413 29.85 -25.93 20.77
N PRO A 414 30.74 -26.68 21.44
CA PRO A 414 30.46 -27.17 22.79
C PRO A 414 30.13 -25.99 23.71
N GLY A 415 28.85 -25.84 24.08
CA GLY A 415 28.37 -24.73 24.92
C GLY A 415 27.16 -23.96 24.40
N GLU A 416 26.80 -24.07 23.11
CA GLU A 416 25.61 -23.42 22.55
C GLU A 416 24.51 -24.46 22.26
N ALA A 417 23.46 -24.47 23.08
CA ALA A 417 22.32 -25.36 22.90
C ALA A 417 21.44 -24.83 21.76
N ALA A 418 21.66 -25.30 20.53
CA ALA A 418 20.75 -25.02 19.44
C ALA A 418 19.39 -25.66 19.70
N PHE A 419 18.31 -24.89 19.55
CA PHE A 419 16.93 -25.36 19.71
C PHE A 419 16.06 -24.93 18.53
N ASP A 420 15.00 -25.70 18.28
CA ASP A 420 14.02 -25.41 17.24
C ASP A 420 12.99 -24.39 17.77
N CYS A 421 12.93 -23.22 17.14
CA CYS A 421 12.05 -22.12 17.53
C CYS A 421 10.92 -21.93 16.52
N LEU A 422 9.68 -21.82 17.01
CA LEU A 422 8.49 -21.50 16.21
C LEU A 422 8.20 -20.01 16.31
N HIS A 423 8.00 -19.34 15.18
CA HIS A 423 7.86 -17.89 15.10
C HIS A 423 6.41 -17.51 14.83
N VAL A 424 5.88 -16.60 15.64
CA VAL A 424 4.55 -16.02 15.45
C VAL A 424 4.70 -14.53 15.24
N THR A 425 4.37 -14.06 14.04
CA THR A 425 4.24 -12.62 13.77
C THR A 425 2.76 -12.24 13.78
N GLN A 426 2.33 -11.58 14.85
CA GLN A 426 0.97 -11.06 14.95
C GLN A 426 0.85 -9.73 14.20
N THR A 427 -0.10 -9.67 13.27
CA THR A 427 -0.54 -8.42 12.65
C THR A 427 -1.97 -8.13 13.11
N PRO A 428 -2.49 -6.91 12.92
CA PRO A 428 -3.88 -6.61 13.28
C PRO A 428 -4.89 -7.51 12.56
N THR A 429 -4.62 -7.94 11.33
CA THR A 429 -5.59 -8.66 10.49
C THR A 429 -5.39 -10.17 10.44
N THR A 430 -4.18 -10.67 10.75
CA THR A 430 -3.87 -12.09 10.76
C THR A 430 -2.60 -12.40 11.55
N MET A 431 -2.27 -13.68 11.72
CA MET A 431 -1.02 -14.16 12.30
C MET A 431 -0.23 -14.92 11.25
N LEU A 432 1.07 -14.66 11.16
CA LEU A 432 2.00 -15.42 10.34
C LEU A 432 2.72 -16.42 11.24
N LEU A 433 2.58 -17.70 10.91
CA LEU A 433 3.16 -18.82 11.64
C LEU A 433 4.30 -19.41 10.81
N GLU A 434 5.53 -19.38 11.34
CA GLU A 434 6.74 -19.80 10.63
C GLU A 434 7.65 -20.67 11.50
N GLY A 435 8.60 -21.35 10.85
CA GLY A 435 9.51 -22.28 11.49
C GLY A 435 9.01 -23.74 11.45
N PRO A 436 9.62 -24.65 12.23
CA PRO A 436 10.69 -24.36 13.18
C PRO A 436 12.00 -23.91 12.51
N PHE A 437 12.69 -22.94 13.12
CA PHE A 437 14.02 -22.48 12.73
C PHE A 437 15.05 -22.85 13.80
N PRO A 438 16.28 -23.24 13.43
CA PRO A 438 17.34 -23.46 14.40
C PRO A 438 17.83 -22.12 14.95
N GLU A 439 17.68 -21.89 16.25
CA GLU A 439 18.14 -20.70 16.97
C GLU A 439 19.18 -21.03 18.04
N ARG A 440 19.82 -19.99 18.59
CA ARG A 440 20.85 -20.08 19.64
C ARG A 440 20.54 -19.15 20.79
#